data_AF-A0A950GG33-F1
#
_entry.id   AF-A0A950GG33-F1
#
_cell.length_a   1.000
_cell.length_b   1.000
_cell.length_c   1.000
_cell.angle_alpha   90.00
_cell.angle_beta   90.00
_cell.angle_gamma   90.00
#
_symmetry.space_group_name_H-M   'P 1'
#
loop_
_entity.id
_entity.type
_entity.pdbx_description
1 polymer ?
#
loop_
_entity_poly.entity_id
_entity_poly.type
_entity_poly.pdbx_seq_one_letter_code
_entity_poly.pdbx_strand_id
1 'polypeptide(L)'
;SGVRDFLADNKWPEYRAFCDHFYFAVDADFPQEMIPTEAGLVVAAGMDAEILRDAPLHAVPAARRRSLLHRFAMLGATRLAALEDPAGFAALRSALRAE
;
A
#
# COMPACT_ATOMS: atom_id res chain seq x y z
N SER A 1 -1.29 14.47 -1.42
CA SER A 1 0.09 14.10 -1.10
C SER A 1 0.90 15.36 -0.83
N GLY A 2 1.74 15.33 0.21
CA GLY A 2 2.55 16.47 0.67
C GLY A 2 2.68 16.49 2.20
N VAL A 3 3.35 17.49 2.76
CA VAL A 3 3.66 17.56 4.21
C VAL A 3 2.42 17.40 5.11
N ARG A 4 1.29 18.01 4.74
CA ARG A 4 0.03 17.89 5.50
C ARG A 4 -0.51 16.46 5.55
N ASP A 5 -0.29 15.68 4.49
CA ASP A 5 -0.73 14.30 4.38
C ASP A 5 0.10 13.41 5.32
N PHE A 6 1.42 13.61 5.31
CA PHE A 6 2.34 12.98 6.25
C PHE A 6 1.99 13.30 7.71
N LEU A 7 1.73 14.57 8.03
CA LEU A 7 1.38 15.01 9.40
C LEU A 7 0.01 14.49 9.88
N ALA A 8 -0.89 14.13 8.95
CA ALA A 8 -2.19 13.59 9.31
C ALA A 8 -2.12 12.10 9.72
N ASP A 9 -1.14 11.35 9.22
CA ASP A 9 -1.04 9.91 9.41
C ASP A 9 -0.23 9.52 10.65
N ASN A 10 -0.67 9.97 11.82
CA ASN A 10 0.02 9.71 13.10
C ASN A 10 0.05 8.23 13.51
N LYS A 11 -0.74 7.38 12.86
CA LYS A 11 -0.81 5.92 13.09
C LYS A 11 0.09 5.12 12.16
N TRP A 12 0.90 5.78 11.32
CA TRP A 12 1.81 5.09 10.42
C TRP A 12 2.68 4.00 11.07
N PRO A 13 3.14 4.11 12.34
CA PRO A 13 3.95 3.05 12.95
C PRO A 13 3.18 1.73 13.09
N GLU A 14 1.85 1.77 13.22
CA GLU A 14 1.00 0.59 13.32
C GLU A 14 1.00 -0.24 12.04
N TYR A 15 1.25 0.39 10.88
CA TYR A 15 1.30 -0.32 9.59
C TYR A 15 2.51 -1.26 9.47
N ARG A 16 3.57 -1.06 10.26
CA ARG A 16 4.72 -1.99 10.31
C ARG A 16 4.31 -3.40 10.70
N ALA A 17 3.21 -3.55 11.44
CA ALA A 17 2.68 -4.87 11.77
C ALA A 17 2.19 -5.65 10.53
N PHE A 18 2.04 -5.01 9.36
CA PHE A 18 1.42 -5.57 8.16
C PHE A 18 2.34 -5.57 6.92
N CYS A 19 3.63 -5.28 7.06
CA CYS A 19 4.59 -5.33 5.97
C CYS A 19 5.97 -5.74 6.48
N ASP A 20 6.77 -6.38 5.62
CA ASP A 20 8.17 -6.68 5.96
C ASP A 20 9.06 -5.45 5.86
N HIS A 21 8.74 -4.55 4.93
CA HIS A 21 9.46 -3.32 4.67
C HIS A 21 8.44 -2.19 4.54
N PHE A 22 8.59 -1.16 5.36
CA PHE A 22 7.72 0.01 5.34
C PHE A 22 8.44 1.19 4.70
N TYR A 23 7.83 1.76 3.66
CA TYR A 23 8.35 2.91 2.92
C TYR A 23 7.37 4.07 2.95
N PHE A 24 7.89 5.27 3.09
CA PHE A 24 7.20 6.47 2.61
C PHE A 24 7.59 6.70 1.15
N ALA A 25 6.61 7.09 0.33
CA ALA A 25 6.84 7.54 -1.04
C ALA A 25 6.43 9.01 -1.14
N VAL A 26 7.37 9.87 -1.52
CA VAL A 26 7.18 11.33 -1.61
C VAL A 26 7.64 11.87 -2.95
N ASP A 27 7.22 13.08 -3.31
CA ASP A 27 7.76 13.78 -4.48
C ASP A 27 9.18 14.32 -4.20
N ALA A 28 9.87 14.75 -5.26
CA ALA A 28 11.26 15.22 -5.20
C ALA A 28 11.44 16.51 -4.37
N ASP A 29 10.39 17.32 -4.21
CA ASP A 29 10.44 18.60 -3.49
C ASP A 29 10.05 18.45 -2.00
N PHE A 30 9.65 17.25 -1.58
CA PHE A 30 9.27 16.98 -0.20
C PHE A 30 10.50 17.08 0.74
N PRO A 31 10.38 17.74 1.91
CA PRO A 31 11.46 17.82 2.89
C PRO A 31 11.78 16.45 3.51
N GLN A 32 12.78 15.76 2.94
CA GLN A 32 13.11 14.37 3.26
C GLN A 32 13.56 14.18 4.72
N GLU A 33 14.08 15.23 5.35
CA GLU A 33 14.44 15.27 6.77
C GLU A 33 13.24 15.08 7.70
N MET A 34 12.02 15.31 7.22
CA MET A 34 10.80 15.01 7.98
C MET A 34 10.52 13.51 8.06
N ILE A 35 11.06 12.70 7.14
CA ILE A 35 10.76 11.27 7.08
C ILE A 35 11.60 10.53 8.13
N PRO A 36 10.96 9.80 9.07
CA PRO A 36 11.67 9.08 10.11
C PRO A 36 12.69 8.08 9.54
N THR A 37 13.88 8.02 10.14
CA THR A 37 15.02 7.23 9.63
C THR A 37 14.80 5.73 9.75
N GLU A 38 13.91 5.30 10.63
CA GLU A 38 13.50 3.91 10.79
C GLU A 38 12.62 3.40 9.63
N ALA A 39 12.10 4.30 8.78
CA ALA A 39 11.33 3.96 7.58
C ALA A 39 12.20 4.10 6.33
N GLY A 40 11.92 3.27 5.31
CA GLY A 40 12.50 3.45 3.99
C GLY A 40 11.91 4.67 3.29
N LEU A 41 12.62 5.17 2.29
CA LEU A 41 12.24 6.34 1.51
C LEU A 41 12.31 6.02 0.01
N VAL A 42 11.17 6.21 -0.66
CA VAL A 42 11.07 6.24 -2.12
C VAL A 42 10.80 7.68 -2.54
N VAL A 43 11.55 8.17 -3.51
CA VAL A 43 11.27 9.47 -4.15
C VAL A 43 10.75 9.21 -5.55
N ALA A 44 9.57 9.75 -5.84
CA ALA A 44 8.92 9.65 -7.14
C ALA A 44 8.97 10.99 -7.87
N ALA A 45 9.34 10.97 -9.14
CA ALA A 45 9.40 12.15 -10.00
C ALA A 45 8.83 11.81 -11.38
N GLY A 46 7.70 12.42 -11.73
CA GLY A 46 7.00 12.12 -12.98
C GLY A 46 6.55 10.66 -13.05
N MET A 47 7.11 9.89 -13.98
CA MET A 47 6.80 8.47 -14.19
C MET A 47 7.82 7.52 -13.53
N ASP A 48 8.89 8.07 -12.95
CA ASP A 48 9.96 7.31 -12.33
C ASP A 48 9.88 7.38 -10.80
N ALA A 49 10.47 6.37 -10.15
CA ALA A 49 10.65 6.36 -8.71
C ALA A 49 11.94 5.61 -8.34
N GLU A 50 12.63 6.10 -7.32
CA GLU A 50 13.87 5.53 -6.82
C GLU A 50 13.82 5.32 -5.31
N ILE A 51 14.37 4.19 -4.84
CA ILE A 51 14.57 3.94 -3.41
C ILE A 51 15.84 4.65 -2.99
N LEU A 52 15.72 5.76 -2.25
CA LEU A 52 16.88 6.50 -1.73
C LEU A 52 17.36 5.97 -0.38
N ARG A 53 16.48 5.29 0.36
CA ARG A 53 16.80 4.64 1.64
C ARG A 53 16.04 3.34 1.77
N ASP A 54 16.75 2.23 1.89
CA ASP A 54 16.15 0.93 2.16
C ASP A 54 15.43 0.91 3.51
N ALA A 55 14.28 0.26 3.55
CA ALA A 55 13.56 0.05 4.80
C ALA A 55 14.19 -1.14 5.57
N PRO A 56 14.39 -1.01 6.89
CA PRO A 56 14.78 -2.15 7.73
C PRO A 56 13.76 -3.29 7.66
N LEU A 57 14.24 -4.53 7.70
CA LEU A 57 13.40 -5.73 7.70
C LEU A 57 12.65 -5.88 9.04
N HIS A 58 11.33 -5.97 8.95
CA HIS A 58 10.40 -6.23 10.05
C HIS A 58 9.51 -7.42 9.70
N ALA A 59 10.06 -8.64 9.79
CA ALA A 59 9.38 -9.83 9.31
C ALA A 59 7.99 -10.03 9.94
N VAL A 60 6.94 -10.07 9.10
CA VAL A 60 5.59 -10.35 9.60
C VAL A 60 5.41 -11.83 9.96
N PRO A 61 4.60 -12.16 10.99
CA PRO A 61 4.28 -13.54 11.34
C PRO A 61 3.66 -14.31 10.16
N ALA A 62 4.01 -15.60 10.02
CA ALA A 62 3.57 -16.43 8.90
C ALA A 62 2.04 -16.47 8.70
N ALA A 63 1.27 -16.54 9.80
CA ALA A 63 -0.19 -16.51 9.75
C ALA A 63 -0.73 -15.18 9.16
N ARG A 64 -0.10 -14.05 9.54
CA ARG A 64 -0.45 -12.73 9.00
C ARG A 64 -0.06 -12.61 7.53
N ARG A 65 1.15 -13.06 7.16
CA ARG A 65 1.61 -13.12 5.77
C ARG A 65 0.60 -13.82 4.87
N ARG A 66 0.15 -15.02 5.27
CA ARG A 66 -0.85 -15.79 4.53
C ARG A 66 -2.17 -15.04 4.37
N SER A 67 -2.66 -14.42 5.44
CA SER A 67 -3.90 -13.62 5.40
C SER A 67 -3.77 -12.41 4.47
N LEU A 68 -2.65 -11.69 4.52
CA LEU A 68 -2.39 -10.54 3.66
C LEU A 68 -2.27 -10.94 2.18
N LEU A 69 -1.53 -12.01 1.87
CA LEU A 69 -1.41 -12.51 0.50
C LEU A 69 -2.76 -12.95 -0.09
N HIS A 70 -3.59 -13.62 0.71
CA HIS A 70 -4.94 -13.99 0.27
C HIS A 70 -5.80 -12.75 -0.02
N ARG A 71 -5.78 -11.74 0.87
CA ARG A 71 -6.49 -10.48 0.66
C ARG A 71 -5.99 -9.73 -0.58
N PHE A 72 -4.68 -9.70 -0.79
CA PHE A 72 -4.05 -9.11 -1.97
C PHE A 72 -4.52 -9.81 -3.25
N ALA A 73 -4.47 -11.14 -3.30
CA ALA A 73 -4.93 -11.93 -4.44
C ALA A 73 -6.41 -11.67 -4.75
N MET A 74 -7.28 -11.71 -3.73
CA MET A 74 -8.70 -11.44 -3.90
C MET A 74 -8.97 -10.01 -4.39
N LEU A 75 -8.28 -9.01 -3.84
CA LEU A 75 -8.42 -7.62 -4.27
C LEU A 75 -7.96 -7.43 -5.72
N GLY A 76 -6.82 -8.02 -6.08
CA GLY A 76 -6.28 -7.99 -7.45
C GLY A 76 -7.22 -8.64 -8.45
N ALA A 77 -7.65 -9.88 -8.19
CA ALA A 77 -8.57 -10.60 -9.06
C ALA A 77 -9.93 -9.88 -9.21
N THR A 78 -10.47 -9.33 -8.12
CA THR A 78 -11.72 -8.55 -8.14
C THR A 78 -11.59 -7.31 -9.01
N ARG A 79 -10.48 -6.57 -8.90
CA ARG A 79 -10.23 -5.38 -9.72
C ARG A 79 -10.02 -5.73 -11.19
N LEU A 80 -9.29 -6.81 -11.47
CA LEU A 80 -9.08 -7.28 -12.84
C LEU A 80 -10.41 -7.70 -13.49
N ALA A 81 -11.21 -8.51 -12.80
CA ALA A 81 -12.52 -8.91 -13.30
C ALA A 81 -13.44 -7.71 -13.58
N ALA A 82 -13.42 -6.70 -12.71
CA ALA A 82 -14.18 -5.46 -12.92
C ALA A 82 -13.70 -4.63 -14.13
N LEU A 83 -12.43 -4.76 -14.52
CA LEU A 83 -11.86 -4.09 -15.70
C LEU A 83 -12.12 -4.90 -16.99
N GLU A 84 -11.98 -6.22 -16.94
CA GLU A 84 -12.13 -7.10 -18.10
C GLU A 84 -13.60 -7.34 -18.50
N ASP A 85 -14.49 -7.49 -17.51
CA ASP A 85 -15.93 -7.64 -17.71
C ASP A 85 -16.74 -6.82 -16.68
N PRO A 86 -16.89 -5.50 -16.91
CA PRO A 86 -17.63 -4.64 -15.99
C PRO A 86 -19.10 -5.07 -15.79
N ALA A 87 -19.74 -5.61 -16.82
CA ALA A 87 -21.15 -5.99 -16.79
C ALA A 87 -21.37 -7.29 -15.99
N GLY A 88 -20.57 -8.32 -16.26
CA GLY A 88 -20.60 -9.57 -15.50
C GLY A 88 -20.20 -9.35 -14.04
N PHE A 89 -19.22 -8.49 -13.78
CA PHE A 89 -18.83 -8.12 -12.41
C PHE A 89 -19.98 -7.43 -11.65
N ALA A 90 -20.68 -6.48 -12.28
CA ALA A 90 -21.82 -5.79 -11.67
C ALA A 90 -23.00 -6.75 -11.37
N ALA A 91 -23.26 -7.70 -12.28
CA ALA A 91 -24.27 -8.73 -12.08
C ALA A 91 -23.94 -9.65 -10.90
N LEU A 92 -22.70 -10.16 -10.84
CA LEU A 92 -22.21 -11.00 -9.74
C LEU A 92 -22.31 -10.29 -8.39
N ARG A 93 -21.89 -9.02 -8.33
CA ARG A 93 -21.96 -8.20 -7.11
C ARG A 93 -23.38 -7.95 -6.63
N SER A 94 -24.34 -7.84 -7.55
CA SER A 94 -25.76 -7.70 -7.21
C SER A 94 -26.33 -9.00 -6.65
N ALA A 95 -25.98 -10.14 -7.26
CA ALA A 95 -26.42 -11.46 -6.79
C ALA A 95 -25.91 -11.76 -5.37
N LEU A 96 -24.62 -11.54 -5.09
CA LEU A 96 -24.01 -11.76 -3.77
C LEU A 96 -24.48 -10.81 -2.66
N ARG A 97 -25.21 -9.73 -2.99
CA ARG A 97 -25.80 -8.79 -2.01
C ARG A 97 -27.27 -9.09 -1.70
N ALA A 98 -27.90 -9.94 -2.51
CA ALA A 98 -29.29 -10.36 -2.34
C ALA A 98 -29.44 -11.57 -1.41
N GLU A 99 -28.32 -12.22 -1.07
CA GLU A 99 -28.18 -13.25 -0.03
C GLU A 99 -27.68 -12.63 1.29
#